data_AF-A4XDH6-F1
#
_entry.id   AF-A4XDH6-F1
#
_cell.length_a   1.000
_cell.length_b   1.000
_cell.length_c   1.000
_cell.angle_alpha   90.00
_cell.angle_beta   90.00
_cell.angle_gamma   90.00
#
_symmetry.space_group_name_H-M   'P 1'
#
loop_
_entity.id
_entity.type
_entity.pdbx_description
1 polymer ?
#
loop_
_entity_poly.entity_id
_entity_poly.type
_entity_poly.pdbx_seq_one_letter_code
_entity_poly.pdbx_strand_id
1 'polypeptide(L)'
;MTAVRLRPPLIGTAAVLAATHVLGVLFGDPPLRHAEVLALLVLAGYALLGELPEPRWVVPAALLVLVVEAYRTAPADIGHGSDQFLVVAPDGYSPPPVMLTDGLDLTWAALAASLLLLWAGRRWPAAYHQPVPRRGPVVPGTVLAVLLLTAYPAVRLSEFALDLSAGEQSTSASTDPVSAAVVRAGSVMLAPLVLGLAAICLTAVLFRRSRVIAALGAALLAVAALPQFDLALAKADLPVYAGPPSALAISFAITPSPLIAAPLPALAAAIELAAYVFLAVGLTRTGRREKTATNSPN
;
A
#
# COMPACT_ATOMS: atom_id res chain seq x y z
N MET A 1 -18.19 31.99 1.60
CA MET A 1 -18.00 31.73 0.16
C MET A 1 -16.84 30.74 -0.04
N THR A 2 -16.83 29.55 0.60
CA THR A 2 -15.49 29.02 0.97
C THR A 2 -15.31 27.51 0.82
N ALA A 3 -15.90 26.65 1.66
CA ALA A 3 -15.54 25.23 1.67
C ALA A 3 -15.86 24.47 0.36
N VAL A 4 -17.06 24.67 -0.21
CA VAL A 4 -17.51 23.93 -1.41
C VAL A 4 -16.73 24.31 -2.67
N ARG A 5 -16.25 25.56 -2.77
CA ARG A 5 -15.47 26.04 -3.93
C ARG A 5 -14.01 25.58 -3.90
N LEU A 6 -13.46 25.33 -2.71
CA LEU A 6 -12.08 24.87 -2.51
C LEU A 6 -11.90 23.35 -2.72
N ARG A 7 -12.98 22.56 -2.70
CA ARG A 7 -12.88 21.10 -2.82
C ARG A 7 -12.38 20.61 -4.20
N PRO A 8 -12.88 21.10 -5.34
CA PRO A 8 -12.35 20.71 -6.65
C PRO A 8 -10.86 21.04 -6.83
N PRO A 9 -10.36 22.25 -6.50
CA PRO A 9 -8.94 22.54 -6.66
C PRO A 9 -8.07 21.70 -5.71
N LEU A 10 -8.52 21.38 -4.48
CA LEU A 10 -7.77 20.51 -3.59
C LEU A 10 -7.58 19.09 -4.15
N ILE A 11 -8.61 18.48 -4.76
CA ILE A 11 -8.44 17.19 -5.44
C ILE A 11 -7.44 17.32 -6.59
N GLY A 12 -7.55 18.38 -7.39
CA GLY A 12 -6.63 18.64 -8.49
C GLY A 12 -5.18 18.78 -8.01
N THR A 13 -4.95 19.54 -6.94
CA THR A 13 -3.63 19.70 -6.33
C THR A 13 -3.10 18.39 -5.77
N ALA A 14 -3.92 17.60 -5.07
CA ALA A 14 -3.52 16.28 -4.57
C ALA A 14 -3.14 15.34 -5.72
N ALA A 15 -3.90 15.35 -6.83
CA ALA A 15 -3.61 14.53 -8.01
C ALA A 15 -2.30 14.94 -8.70
N VAL A 16 -2.04 16.25 -8.82
CA VAL A 16 -0.78 16.76 -9.39
C VAL A 16 0.40 16.36 -8.51
N LEU A 17 0.29 16.51 -7.18
CA LEU A 17 1.34 16.11 -6.24
C LEU A 17 1.58 14.59 -6.26
N ALA A 18 0.52 13.79 -6.32
CA ALA A 18 0.62 12.35 -6.48
C ALA A 18 1.34 11.95 -7.78
N ALA A 19 0.97 12.57 -8.91
CA ALA A 19 1.66 12.35 -10.19
C ALA A 19 3.13 12.79 -10.13
N THR A 20 3.42 13.91 -9.47
CA THR A 20 4.78 14.41 -9.25
C THR A 20 5.61 13.40 -8.44
N HIS A 21 5.04 12.80 -7.40
CA HIS A 21 5.70 11.75 -6.64
C HIS A 21 5.94 10.49 -7.49
N VAL A 22 4.93 10.01 -8.22
CA VAL A 22 5.05 8.83 -9.10
C VAL A 22 6.13 9.03 -10.17
N LEU A 23 6.19 10.21 -10.79
CA LEU A 23 7.25 10.55 -11.74
C LEU A 23 8.62 10.57 -11.03
N GLY A 24 8.69 11.11 -9.82
CA GLY A 24 9.89 11.07 -9.00
C GLY A 24 10.40 9.65 -8.73
N VAL A 25 9.50 8.74 -8.37
CA VAL A 25 9.82 7.31 -8.18
C VAL A 25 10.22 6.67 -9.52
N LEU A 26 9.51 7.00 -10.60
CA LEU A 26 9.75 6.46 -11.93
C LEU A 26 11.09 6.88 -12.52
N PHE A 27 11.62 8.06 -12.16
CA PHE A 27 12.90 8.55 -12.69
C PHE A 27 14.03 8.50 -11.66
N GLY A 28 13.75 8.12 -10.41
CA GLY A 28 14.72 8.13 -9.32
C GLY A 28 15.19 9.53 -8.89
N ASP A 29 14.61 10.59 -9.46
CA ASP A 29 14.91 11.98 -9.15
C ASP A 29 13.60 12.72 -8.81
N PRO A 30 13.19 12.72 -7.52
CA PRO A 30 11.92 13.30 -7.12
C PRO A 30 11.95 14.83 -7.30
N PRO A 31 11.18 15.39 -8.26
CA PRO A 31 11.17 16.84 -8.49
C PRO A 31 10.67 17.61 -7.25
N LEU A 32 9.90 16.93 -6.40
CA LEU A 32 9.47 17.45 -5.10
C LEU A 32 9.52 16.32 -4.07
N ARG A 33 10.55 16.33 -3.22
CA ARG A 33 10.87 15.26 -2.26
C ARG A 33 9.73 14.86 -1.33
N HIS A 34 8.91 15.83 -0.95
CA HIS A 34 7.79 15.65 -0.04
C HIS A 34 6.44 15.61 -0.77
N ALA A 35 6.41 15.27 -2.06
CA ALA A 35 5.21 15.33 -2.89
C ALA A 35 4.11 14.41 -2.37
N GLU A 36 4.47 13.22 -1.88
CA GLU A 36 3.55 12.28 -1.25
C GLU A 36 2.93 12.86 0.04
N VAL A 37 3.78 13.37 0.93
CA VAL A 37 3.36 14.02 2.19
C VAL A 37 2.39 15.17 1.90
N LEU A 38 2.72 16.03 0.94
CA LEU A 38 1.85 17.14 0.53
C LEU A 38 0.55 16.63 -0.10
N ALA A 39 0.59 15.60 -0.94
CA ALA A 39 -0.61 15.02 -1.54
C ALA A 39 -1.58 14.52 -0.46
N LEU A 40 -1.07 13.80 0.54
CA LEU A 40 -1.85 13.29 1.67
C LEU A 40 -2.39 14.41 2.57
N LEU A 41 -1.60 15.46 2.84
CA LEU A 41 -2.05 16.64 3.60
C LEU A 41 -3.16 17.40 2.86
N VAL A 42 -3.03 17.59 1.55
CA VAL A 42 -4.07 18.20 0.71
C VAL A 42 -5.33 17.33 0.72
N LEU A 43 -5.18 16.01 0.68
CA LEU A 43 -6.29 15.06 0.76
C LEU A 43 -6.98 15.09 2.13
N ALA A 44 -6.22 15.26 3.22
CA ALA A 44 -6.75 15.48 4.56
C ALA A 44 -7.53 16.80 4.64
N GLY A 45 -7.01 17.88 4.06
CA GLY A 45 -7.73 19.15 3.92
C GLY A 45 -9.03 18.99 3.14
N TYR A 46 -9.01 18.24 2.03
CA TYR A 46 -10.21 17.91 1.27
C TYR A 46 -11.23 17.14 2.12
N ALA A 47 -10.79 16.17 2.91
CA ALA A 47 -11.65 15.37 3.78
C ALA A 47 -12.32 16.21 4.88
N LEU A 48 -11.55 17.10 5.51
CA LEU A 48 -12.04 18.00 6.56
C LEU A 48 -13.08 19.02 6.05
N LEU A 49 -13.01 19.40 4.77
CA LEU A 49 -13.98 20.29 4.14
C LEU A 49 -15.25 19.58 3.64
N GLY A 50 -15.29 18.24 3.70
CA GLY A 50 -16.40 17.41 3.25
C GLY A 50 -17.33 16.94 4.37
N GLU A 51 -18.48 16.40 3.99
CA GLU A 51 -19.33 15.69 4.93
C GLU A 51 -18.80 14.27 5.12
N LEU A 52 -18.18 14.04 6.27
CA LEU A 52 -17.64 12.73 6.66
C LEU A 52 -18.70 11.90 7.40
N PRO A 53 -18.68 10.56 7.24
CA PRO A 53 -19.51 9.70 8.06
C PRO A 53 -19.11 9.78 9.53
N GLU A 54 -20.07 9.60 10.43
CA GLU A 54 -19.78 9.49 11.86
C GLU A 54 -19.18 8.12 12.18
N PRO A 55 -18.04 8.03 12.89
CA PRO A 55 -17.33 9.12 13.56
C PRO A 55 -16.46 9.94 12.59
N ARG A 56 -16.62 11.27 12.59
CA ARG A 56 -16.01 12.18 11.59
C ARG A 56 -14.49 12.28 11.69
N TRP A 57 -13.91 11.90 12.83
CA TRP A 57 -12.46 11.96 13.07
C TRP A 57 -11.69 10.81 12.42
N VAL A 58 -12.35 9.72 12.02
CA VAL A 58 -11.67 8.49 11.58
C VAL A 58 -10.94 8.70 10.26
N VAL A 59 -11.55 9.38 9.29
CA VAL A 59 -10.91 9.63 7.99
C VAL A 59 -9.68 10.55 8.12
N PRO A 60 -9.75 11.69 8.85
CA PRO A 60 -8.57 12.48 9.16
C PRO A 60 -7.48 11.71 9.92
N ALA A 61 -7.85 10.88 10.90
CA ALA A 61 -6.89 10.08 11.65
C ALA A 61 -6.19 9.04 10.76
N ALA A 62 -6.92 8.35 9.90
CA ALA A 62 -6.35 7.40 8.93
C ALA A 62 -5.38 8.10 7.97
N LEU A 63 -5.73 9.28 7.45
CA LEU A 63 -4.84 10.06 6.59
C LEU A 63 -3.61 10.57 7.34
N LEU A 64 -3.75 10.96 8.61
CA LEU A 64 -2.62 11.41 9.43
C LEU A 64 -1.62 10.27 9.67
N VAL A 65 -2.09 9.04 9.90
CA VAL A 65 -1.23 7.85 9.99
C VAL A 65 -0.42 7.66 8.71
N LEU A 66 -1.05 7.82 7.54
CA LEU A 66 -0.36 7.75 6.24
C LEU A 66 0.65 8.90 6.05
N VAL A 67 0.33 10.11 6.50
CA VAL A 67 1.25 11.26 6.45
C VAL A 67 2.50 11.01 7.30
N VAL A 68 2.32 10.45 8.51
CA VAL A 68 3.45 10.11 9.40
C VAL A 68 4.37 9.09 8.73
N GLU A 69 3.80 8.10 8.06
CA GLU A 69 4.60 7.10 7.35
C GLU A 69 5.30 7.69 6.13
N ALA A 70 4.59 8.42 5.27
CA ALA A 70 5.18 9.09 4.12
C ALA A 70 6.31 10.06 4.52
N TYR A 71 6.21 10.67 5.71
CA TYR A 71 7.28 11.51 6.25
C TYR A 71 8.47 10.67 6.73
N ARG A 72 8.23 9.52 7.37
CA ARG A 72 9.28 8.59 7.81
C ARG A 72 10.05 7.99 6.64
N THR A 73 9.37 7.72 5.52
CA THR A 73 9.95 7.11 4.32
C THR A 73 10.49 8.12 3.32
N ALA A 74 10.25 9.41 3.53
CA ALA A 74 10.81 10.46 2.68
C ALA A 74 12.36 10.41 2.71
N PRO A 75 13.02 10.53 1.55
CA PRO A 75 14.48 10.47 1.49
C PRO A 75 15.07 11.60 2.34
N ALA A 76 15.92 11.25 3.31
CA ALA A 76 16.67 12.21 4.11
C ALA A 76 17.56 13.07 3.19
N ASP A 77 17.80 14.33 3.58
CA ASP A 77 18.70 15.22 2.86
C ASP A 77 20.03 14.50 2.55
N ILE A 78 20.33 14.33 1.26
CA ILE A 78 21.66 13.94 0.82
C ILE A 78 22.56 15.13 1.14
N GLY A 79 23.06 15.17 2.36
CA GLY A 79 24.23 15.96 2.69
C GLY A 79 25.35 15.54 1.74
N HIS A 80 25.92 16.49 1.02
CA HIS A 80 27.15 16.29 0.27
C HIS A 80 28.24 15.86 1.25
N GLY A 81 28.47 14.55 1.36
CA GLY A 81 29.43 14.01 2.31
C GLY A 81 29.50 12.50 2.24
N SER A 82 30.49 12.03 1.47
CA SER A 82 31.14 10.72 1.55
C SER A 82 30.28 9.46 1.36
N ASP A 83 30.45 8.83 0.19
CA ASP A 83 30.93 7.44 0.10
C ASP A 83 30.54 6.53 1.27
N GLN A 84 29.26 6.18 1.37
CA GLN A 84 28.88 4.94 2.05
C GLN A 84 29.15 3.78 1.09
N PHE A 85 30.44 3.50 0.88
CA PHE A 85 30.85 2.15 0.62
C PHE A 85 30.27 1.29 1.75
N LEU A 86 29.53 0.26 1.36
CA LEU A 86 29.16 -0.86 2.23
C LEU A 86 30.41 -1.30 2.98
N VAL A 87 30.52 -0.87 4.24
CA VAL A 87 31.48 -1.44 5.18
C VAL A 87 30.96 -2.86 5.42
N VAL A 88 31.58 -3.81 4.70
CA VAL A 88 31.53 -5.21 5.06
C VAL A 88 32.03 -5.27 6.51
N ALA A 89 31.11 -5.51 7.44
CA ALA A 89 31.45 -5.72 8.83
C ALA A 89 32.41 -6.92 8.89
N PRO A 90 33.61 -6.76 9.49
CA PRO A 90 34.50 -7.89 9.68
C PRO A 90 33.86 -8.83 10.71
N ASP A 91 33.67 -10.07 10.27
CA ASP A 91 33.50 -11.28 11.05
C ASP A 91 32.26 -11.39 11.98
N GLY A 92 31.37 -12.33 11.63
CA GLY A 92 30.53 -13.02 12.61
C GLY A 92 29.18 -12.41 12.97
N TYR A 93 28.77 -11.30 12.36
CA TYR A 93 27.42 -10.78 12.58
C TYR A 93 26.41 -11.65 11.83
N SER A 94 25.80 -12.61 12.55
CA SER A 94 24.57 -13.24 12.07
C SER A 94 23.55 -12.13 11.82
N PRO A 95 23.02 -11.97 10.60
CA PRO A 95 21.98 -10.98 10.37
C PRO A 95 20.85 -11.24 11.38
N PRO A 96 20.29 -10.18 12.00
CA PRO A 96 19.18 -10.35 12.92
C PRO A 96 18.08 -11.16 12.21
N PRO A 97 17.40 -12.07 12.92
CA PRO A 97 16.37 -12.90 12.30
C PRO A 97 15.36 -11.99 11.62
N VAL A 98 15.10 -12.20 10.32
CA VAL A 98 14.03 -11.49 9.61
C VAL A 98 12.73 -11.82 10.33
N MET A 99 12.08 -10.81 10.90
CA MET A 99 10.93 -10.98 11.79
C MET A 99 9.66 -10.39 11.16
N LEU A 100 8.51 -10.71 11.77
CA LEU A 100 7.23 -10.07 11.48
C LEU A 100 7.34 -8.53 11.45
N THR A 101 8.24 -7.95 12.25
CA THR A 101 8.48 -6.51 12.31
C THR A 101 8.93 -5.94 10.96
N ASP A 102 9.66 -6.69 10.15
CA ASP A 102 10.16 -6.23 8.84
C ASP A 102 9.05 -6.11 7.79
N GLY A 103 8.04 -6.99 7.86
CA GLY A 103 6.83 -6.91 7.05
C GLY A 103 5.84 -5.88 7.60
N LEU A 104 5.79 -5.74 8.92
CA LEU A 104 4.99 -4.71 9.58
C LEU A 104 5.51 -3.31 9.22
N ASP A 105 6.82 -3.07 9.25
CA ASP A 105 7.42 -1.80 8.87
C ASP A 105 7.03 -1.36 7.45
N LEU A 106 6.76 -2.31 6.54
CA LEU A 106 6.32 -2.00 5.17
C LEU A 106 4.84 -1.64 5.04
N THR A 107 4.00 -2.07 5.99
CA THR A 107 2.53 -2.11 5.81
C THR A 107 1.74 -1.51 6.96
N TRP A 108 2.39 -1.14 8.07
CA TRP A 108 1.73 -0.77 9.31
C TRP A 108 0.77 0.41 9.13
N ALA A 109 1.14 1.41 8.32
CA ALA A 109 0.34 2.62 8.15
C ALA A 109 -0.93 2.34 7.34
N ALA A 110 -0.79 1.69 6.20
CA ALA A 110 -1.93 1.25 5.37
C ALA A 110 -2.83 0.27 6.13
N LEU A 111 -2.24 -0.61 6.96
CA LEU A 111 -2.97 -1.56 7.79
C LEU A 111 -3.75 -0.84 8.89
N ALA A 112 -3.11 0.06 9.65
CA ALA A 112 -3.75 0.84 10.69
C ALA A 112 -4.89 1.70 10.12
N ALA A 113 -4.66 2.38 9.00
CA ALA A 113 -5.69 3.13 8.28
C ALA A 113 -6.87 2.24 7.88
N SER A 114 -6.60 1.06 7.30
CA SER A 114 -7.62 0.10 6.89
C SER A 114 -8.44 -0.42 8.07
N LEU A 115 -7.79 -0.76 9.18
CA LEU A 115 -8.45 -1.24 10.40
C LEU A 115 -9.29 -0.16 11.06
N LEU A 116 -8.81 1.09 11.12
CA LEU A 116 -9.58 2.24 11.61
C LEU A 116 -10.84 2.46 10.77
N LEU A 117 -10.70 2.45 9.44
CA LEU A 117 -11.81 2.60 8.52
C LEU A 117 -12.78 1.42 8.59
N LEU A 118 -12.29 0.19 8.75
CA LEU A 118 -13.12 -1.00 8.90
C LEU A 118 -13.93 -0.95 10.20
N TRP A 119 -13.28 -0.58 11.30
CA TRP A 119 -13.92 -0.42 12.61
C TRP A 119 -15.03 0.63 12.56
N ALA A 120 -14.75 1.79 11.95
CA ALA A 120 -15.74 2.86 11.80
C ALA A 120 -16.84 2.50 10.81
N GLY A 121 -16.49 1.87 9.69
CA GLY A 121 -17.41 1.46 8.63
C GLY A 121 -18.51 0.51 9.10
N ARG A 122 -18.21 -0.31 10.11
CA ARG A 122 -19.23 -1.15 10.79
C ARG A 122 -20.32 -0.31 11.45
N ARG A 123 -19.98 0.87 11.96
CA ARG A 123 -20.88 1.79 12.67
C ARG A 123 -21.60 2.78 11.76
N TRP A 124 -21.22 2.88 10.49
CA TRP A 124 -21.83 3.84 9.57
C TRP A 124 -23.30 3.48 9.27
N PRO A 125 -24.21 4.46 9.29
CA PRO A 125 -25.59 4.20 8.92
C PRO A 125 -25.69 3.71 7.47
N ALA A 126 -26.54 2.71 7.23
CA ALA A 126 -26.93 2.37 5.87
C ALA A 126 -27.63 3.59 5.26
N ALA A 127 -27.34 3.91 4.00
CA ALA A 127 -27.99 5.03 3.34
C ALA A 127 -29.51 4.78 3.28
N TYR A 128 -30.27 5.49 4.11
CA TYR A 128 -31.69 5.25 4.41
C TYR A 128 -32.66 5.51 3.22
N HIS A 129 -32.14 5.82 2.02
CA HIS A 129 -32.93 6.34 0.90
C HIS A 129 -32.59 5.75 -0.47
N GLN A 130 -31.98 4.57 -0.53
CA GLN A 130 -31.95 3.81 -1.78
C GLN A 130 -32.76 2.52 -1.64
N PRO A 131 -33.73 2.26 -2.53
CA PRO A 131 -34.36 0.96 -2.60
C PRO A 131 -33.25 -0.08 -2.81
N VAL A 132 -33.28 -1.12 -2.00
CA VAL A 132 -32.35 -2.26 -2.05
C VAL A 132 -32.14 -2.64 -3.52
N PRO A 133 -30.93 -2.44 -4.09
CA PRO A 133 -30.64 -3.02 -5.38
C PRO A 133 -30.66 -4.52 -5.12
N ARG A 134 -31.69 -5.21 -5.66
CA ARG A 134 -31.71 -6.65 -5.89
C ARG A 134 -30.29 -7.09 -6.24
N ARG A 135 -29.67 -7.90 -5.36
CA ARG A 135 -28.43 -8.65 -5.60
C ARG A 135 -27.64 -8.10 -6.80
N GLY A 136 -27.05 -6.92 -6.64
CA GLY A 136 -26.16 -6.37 -7.66
C GLY A 136 -25.02 -7.36 -7.87
N PRO A 137 -24.56 -7.57 -9.12
CA PRO A 137 -23.47 -8.49 -9.39
C PRO A 137 -22.31 -8.12 -8.47
N VAL A 138 -21.73 -9.13 -7.82
CA VAL A 138 -20.47 -8.99 -7.09
C VAL A 138 -19.53 -8.23 -8.02
N VAL A 139 -19.08 -7.04 -7.61
CA VAL A 139 -18.30 -6.17 -8.50
C VAL A 139 -17.11 -7.00 -8.97
N PRO A 140 -16.89 -7.19 -10.28
CA PRO A 140 -15.81 -8.03 -10.79
C PRO A 140 -14.45 -7.68 -10.16
N GLY A 141 -14.24 -6.41 -9.79
CA GLY A 141 -13.07 -5.96 -9.03
C GLY A 141 -12.91 -6.58 -7.63
N THR A 142 -13.98 -6.87 -6.89
CA THR A 142 -13.88 -7.60 -5.60
C THR A 142 -13.49 -9.05 -5.79
N VAL A 143 -14.07 -9.72 -6.79
CA VAL A 143 -13.70 -11.10 -7.13
C VAL A 143 -12.24 -11.15 -7.59
N LEU A 144 -11.84 -10.21 -8.45
CA LEU A 144 -10.47 -10.10 -8.93
C LEU A 144 -9.49 -9.84 -7.78
N ALA A 145 -9.79 -8.90 -6.87
CA ALA A 145 -8.94 -8.61 -5.72
C ALA A 145 -8.80 -9.82 -4.78
N VAL A 146 -9.89 -10.54 -4.50
CA VAL A 146 -9.87 -11.78 -3.71
C VAL A 146 -9.04 -12.85 -4.43
N LEU A 147 -9.29 -13.06 -5.72
CA LEU A 147 -8.59 -14.06 -6.51
C LEU A 147 -7.09 -13.78 -6.55
N LEU A 148 -6.69 -12.55 -6.84
CA LEU A 148 -5.29 -12.12 -6.83
C LEU A 148 -4.66 -12.31 -5.45
N LEU A 149 -5.32 -11.88 -4.37
CA LEU A 149 -4.78 -12.00 -3.02
C LEU A 149 -4.67 -13.46 -2.54
N THR A 150 -5.49 -14.38 -3.06
CA THR A 150 -5.38 -15.81 -2.74
C THR A 150 -4.37 -16.54 -3.62
N ALA A 151 -4.40 -16.29 -4.93
CA ALA A 151 -3.61 -17.04 -5.90
C ALA A 151 -2.15 -16.57 -5.89
N TYR A 152 -1.91 -15.27 -5.81
CA TYR A 152 -0.57 -14.71 -5.96
C TYR A 152 0.38 -15.11 -4.82
N PRO A 153 0.04 -14.93 -3.52
CA PRO A 153 0.93 -15.34 -2.44
C PRO A 153 1.17 -16.85 -2.41
N ALA A 154 0.15 -17.65 -2.77
CA ALA A 154 0.28 -19.10 -2.87
C ALA A 154 1.28 -19.51 -3.96
N VAL A 155 1.19 -18.90 -5.14
CA VAL A 155 2.14 -19.14 -6.24
C VAL A 155 3.55 -18.72 -5.83
N ARG A 156 3.73 -17.51 -5.28
CA ARG A 156 5.06 -17.02 -4.89
C ARG A 156 5.70 -17.84 -3.77
N LEU A 157 4.92 -18.27 -2.77
CA LEU A 157 5.41 -19.20 -1.75
C LEU A 157 5.77 -20.57 -2.33
N SER A 158 5.03 -21.05 -3.33
CA SER A 158 5.34 -22.32 -3.99
C SER A 158 6.61 -22.23 -4.84
N GLU A 159 6.81 -21.13 -5.58
CA GLU A 159 8.05 -20.86 -6.32
C GLU A 159 9.24 -20.81 -5.37
N PHE A 160 9.12 -20.04 -4.28
CA PHE A 160 10.16 -19.94 -3.25
C PHE A 160 10.49 -21.30 -2.62
N ALA A 161 9.48 -22.10 -2.29
CA ALA A 161 9.69 -23.44 -1.74
C ALA A 161 10.35 -24.40 -2.75
N LEU A 162 10.01 -24.29 -4.04
CA LEU A 162 10.61 -25.08 -5.11
C LEU A 162 12.09 -24.71 -5.32
N ASP A 163 12.41 -23.41 -5.34
CA ASP A 163 13.79 -22.92 -5.48
C ASP A 163 14.67 -23.39 -4.32
N LEU A 164 14.16 -23.30 -3.09
CA LEU A 164 14.87 -23.82 -1.91
C LEU A 164 15.07 -25.34 -1.98
N SER A 165 14.05 -26.08 -2.43
CA SER A 165 14.12 -27.54 -2.57
C SER A 165 15.16 -27.96 -3.61
N ALA A 166 15.27 -27.24 -4.73
CA ALA A 166 16.28 -27.48 -5.76
C ALA A 166 17.71 -27.18 -5.26
N GLY A 167 17.87 -26.14 -4.43
CA GLY A 167 19.15 -25.80 -3.80
C GLY A 167 19.61 -26.83 -2.77
N GLU A 168 18.70 -27.35 -1.93
CA GLU A 168 19.01 -28.41 -0.97
C GLU A 168 19.42 -29.72 -1.65
N GLN A 169 18.78 -30.10 -2.76
CA GLN A 169 19.12 -31.31 -3.50
C GLN A 169 20.56 -31.29 -4.06
N SER A 170 21.12 -30.10 -4.25
CA SER A 170 22.50 -29.89 -4.71
C SER A 170 23.53 -29.92 -3.57
N THR A 171 23.09 -29.81 -2.31
CA THR A 171 23.97 -29.63 -1.15
C THR A 171 23.73 -30.73 -0.13
N SER A 172 24.69 -31.65 0.05
CA SER A 172 24.57 -32.83 0.92
C SER A 172 24.69 -32.52 2.43
N ALA A 173 24.01 -31.48 2.90
CA ALA A 173 24.00 -31.06 4.31
C ALA A 173 22.60 -31.28 4.91
N SER A 174 22.54 -32.07 5.99
CA SER A 174 21.31 -32.48 6.65
C SER A 174 20.69 -31.42 7.57
N THR A 175 19.36 -31.49 7.65
CA THR A 175 18.42 -31.08 8.72
C THR A 175 17.91 -29.63 8.70
N ASP A 176 16.67 -29.49 8.20
CA ASP A 176 15.72 -28.37 8.41
C ASP A 176 16.00 -26.93 7.89
N PRO A 177 16.78 -26.66 6.80
CA PRO A 177 16.86 -25.31 6.23
C PRO A 177 15.56 -24.84 5.56
N VAL A 178 14.94 -25.69 4.72
CA VAL A 178 13.71 -25.35 3.97
C VAL A 178 12.55 -25.01 4.90
N SER A 179 12.31 -25.81 5.94
CA SER A 179 11.19 -25.59 6.87
C SER A 179 11.34 -24.26 7.62
N ALA A 180 12.54 -23.94 8.09
CA ALA A 180 12.83 -22.67 8.74
C ALA A 180 12.74 -21.46 7.79
N ALA A 181 13.20 -21.59 6.54
CA ALA A 181 13.11 -20.54 5.53
C ALA A 181 11.65 -20.27 5.10
N VAL A 182 10.85 -21.31 4.92
CA VAL A 182 9.41 -21.20 4.62
C VAL A 182 8.66 -20.56 5.78
N VAL A 183 8.96 -20.92 7.03
CA VAL A 183 8.37 -20.27 8.21
C VAL A 183 8.75 -18.80 8.30
N ARG A 184 10.02 -18.44 7.98
CA ARG A 184 10.46 -17.03 7.92
C ARG A 184 9.73 -16.27 6.83
N ALA A 185 9.72 -16.77 5.60
CA ALA A 185 9.00 -16.16 4.47
C ALA A 185 7.51 -15.96 4.83
N GLY A 186 6.86 -16.99 5.36
CA GLY A 186 5.47 -16.92 5.82
C GLY A 186 5.26 -15.86 6.92
N SER A 187 6.21 -15.71 7.85
CA SER A 187 6.11 -14.72 8.93
C SER A 187 6.20 -13.28 8.43
N VAL A 188 7.07 -12.99 7.45
CA VAL A 188 7.22 -11.63 6.89
C VAL A 188 6.04 -11.27 5.99
N MET A 189 5.49 -12.26 5.28
CA MET A 189 4.31 -12.09 4.42
C MET A 189 3.00 -11.90 5.20
N LEU A 190 2.97 -12.17 6.50
CA LEU A 190 1.74 -12.09 7.30
C LEU A 190 1.16 -10.68 7.31
N ALA A 191 2.00 -9.65 7.44
CA ALA A 191 1.55 -8.27 7.51
C ALA A 191 0.87 -7.78 6.20
N PRO A 192 1.48 -7.92 5.00
CA PRO A 192 0.81 -7.58 3.74
C PRO A 192 -0.44 -8.45 3.47
N LEU A 193 -0.46 -9.70 3.95
CA LEU A 193 -1.65 -10.55 3.85
C LEU A 193 -2.81 -10.04 4.70
N VAL A 194 -2.54 -9.66 5.94
CA VAL A 194 -3.55 -9.08 6.83
C VAL A 194 -4.05 -7.74 6.26
N LEU A 195 -3.18 -6.92 5.68
CA LEU A 195 -3.57 -5.69 4.97
C LEU A 195 -4.53 -5.99 3.82
N GLY A 196 -4.17 -6.92 2.93
CA GLY A 196 -5.02 -7.30 1.80
C GLY A 196 -6.40 -7.81 2.25
N LEU A 197 -6.45 -8.64 3.29
CA LEU A 197 -7.70 -9.14 3.86
C LEU A 197 -8.54 -8.02 4.48
N ALA A 198 -7.90 -7.10 5.22
CA ALA A 198 -8.56 -5.94 5.81
C ALA A 198 -9.16 -5.04 4.72
N ALA A 199 -8.43 -4.81 3.63
CA ALA A 199 -8.86 -4.02 2.47
C ALA A 199 -10.04 -4.68 1.72
N ILE A 200 -10.05 -6.01 1.55
CA ILE A 200 -11.19 -6.76 0.98
C ILE A 200 -12.42 -6.65 1.89
N CYS A 201 -12.26 -6.84 3.20
CA CYS A 201 -13.33 -6.68 4.17
C CYS A 201 -13.90 -5.25 4.14
N LEU A 202 -13.02 -4.25 4.07
CA LEU A 202 -13.40 -2.85 3.93
C LEU A 202 -14.19 -2.64 2.64
N THR A 203 -13.76 -3.21 1.51
CA THR A 203 -14.47 -3.15 0.23
C THR A 203 -15.90 -3.69 0.36
N ALA A 204 -16.07 -4.87 0.99
CA ALA A 204 -17.39 -5.48 1.20
C ALA A 204 -18.29 -4.61 2.10
N VAL A 205 -17.74 -4.05 3.18
CA VAL A 205 -18.46 -3.11 4.06
C VAL A 205 -18.88 -1.87 3.29
N LEU A 206 -17.98 -1.25 2.53
CA LEU A 206 -18.27 -0.04 1.75
C LEU A 206 -19.32 -0.28 0.66
N PHE A 207 -19.27 -1.43 0.00
CA PHE A 207 -20.26 -1.82 -1.00
C PHE A 207 -21.65 -2.00 -0.39
N ARG A 208 -21.74 -2.68 0.77
CA ARG A 208 -22.98 -2.81 1.54
C ARG A 208 -23.56 -1.47 2.00
N ARG A 209 -22.73 -0.43 2.11
CA ARG A 209 -23.12 0.94 2.47
C ARG A 209 -23.34 1.85 1.26
N SER A 210 -23.39 1.29 0.04
CA SER A 210 -23.55 2.02 -1.23
C SER A 210 -22.45 3.07 -1.50
N ARG A 211 -21.24 2.85 -0.98
CA ARG A 211 -20.07 3.74 -1.17
C ARG A 211 -19.14 3.18 -2.23
N VAL A 212 -19.61 3.11 -3.47
CA VAL A 212 -18.92 2.41 -4.58
C VAL A 212 -17.52 2.97 -4.85
N ILE A 213 -17.35 4.30 -4.83
CA ILE A 213 -16.04 4.93 -5.07
C ILE A 213 -15.04 4.55 -3.97
N ALA A 214 -15.45 4.59 -2.70
CA ALA A 214 -14.59 4.18 -1.60
C ALA A 214 -14.29 2.68 -1.65
N ALA A 215 -15.27 1.85 -2.04
CA ALA A 215 -15.07 0.43 -2.24
C ALA A 215 -14.02 0.15 -3.33
N LEU A 216 -14.03 0.91 -4.44
CA LEU A 216 -12.99 0.83 -5.47
C LEU A 216 -11.60 1.17 -4.90
N GLY A 217 -11.51 2.22 -4.07
CA GLY A 217 -10.26 2.57 -3.37
C GLY A 217 -9.76 1.45 -2.45
N ALA A 218 -10.64 0.84 -1.67
CA ALA A 218 -10.29 -0.30 -0.82
C ALA A 218 -9.86 -1.54 -1.64
N ALA A 219 -10.48 -1.79 -2.80
CA ALA A 219 -10.06 -2.87 -3.69
C ALA A 219 -8.67 -2.61 -4.29
N LEU A 220 -8.38 -1.37 -4.67
CA LEU A 220 -7.05 -0.98 -5.15
C LEU A 220 -6.00 -1.10 -4.05
N LEU A 221 -6.34 -0.80 -2.79
CA LEU A 221 -5.45 -1.01 -1.65
C LEU A 221 -5.12 -2.49 -1.45
N ALA A 222 -6.08 -3.40 -1.68
CA ALA A 222 -5.81 -4.84 -1.65
C ALA A 222 -4.84 -5.27 -2.77
N VAL A 223 -4.92 -4.65 -3.95
CA VAL A 223 -3.98 -4.87 -5.05
C VAL A 223 -2.60 -4.26 -4.74
N ALA A 224 -2.55 -3.11 -4.09
CA ALA A 224 -1.31 -2.46 -3.66
C ALA A 224 -0.54 -3.27 -2.60
N ALA A 225 -1.19 -4.21 -1.92
CA ALA A 225 -0.51 -5.16 -1.03
C ALA A 225 0.37 -6.17 -1.81
N LEU A 226 0.12 -6.41 -3.11
CA LEU A 226 0.88 -7.39 -3.92
C LEU A 226 2.37 -7.02 -4.05
N PRO A 227 2.75 -5.79 -4.46
CA PRO A 227 4.15 -5.36 -4.43
C PRO A 227 4.81 -5.48 -3.05
N GLN A 228 4.04 -5.31 -1.96
CA GLN A 228 4.56 -5.45 -0.59
C GLN A 228 4.88 -6.90 -0.23
N PHE A 229 4.19 -7.88 -0.83
CA PHE A 229 4.56 -9.30 -0.71
C PHE A 229 5.90 -9.60 -1.36
N ASP A 230 6.14 -9.09 -2.57
CA ASP A 230 7.44 -9.26 -3.24
C ASP A 230 8.57 -8.63 -2.43
N LEU A 231 8.35 -7.43 -1.90
CA LEU A 231 9.33 -6.74 -1.07
C LEU A 231 9.58 -7.47 0.26
N ALA A 232 8.53 -8.03 0.87
CA ALA A 232 8.63 -8.87 2.05
C ALA A 232 9.41 -10.17 1.78
N LEU A 233 9.15 -10.82 0.65
CA LEU A 233 9.87 -12.03 0.22
C LEU A 233 11.34 -11.74 -0.07
N ALA A 234 11.65 -10.62 -0.74
CA ALA A 234 13.03 -10.20 -0.98
C ALA A 234 13.82 -10.00 0.32
N LYS A 235 13.15 -9.60 1.42
CA LYS A 235 13.79 -9.55 2.75
C LYS A 235 14.03 -10.94 3.35
N ALA A 236 13.16 -11.91 3.07
CA ALA A 236 13.32 -13.30 3.52
C ALA A 236 14.40 -14.06 2.76
N ASP A 237 14.65 -13.67 1.50
CA ASP A 237 15.70 -14.19 0.61
C ASP A 237 17.09 -13.52 0.82
N LEU A 238 17.37 -13.07 2.04
CA LEU A 238 18.72 -12.67 2.47
C LEU A 238 19.44 -13.81 3.21
N PRO A 239 19.74 -14.99 2.61
CA PRO A 239 20.80 -15.85 3.10
C PRO A 239 22.15 -15.37 2.53
N VAL A 240 22.98 -14.81 3.40
CA VAL A 240 24.42 -14.64 3.21
C VAL A 240 25.04 -16.01 2.96
N TYR A 241 25.18 -16.41 1.69
CA TYR A 241 26.03 -17.53 1.30
C TYR A 241 27.48 -17.04 1.22
N ALA A 242 28.13 -16.97 2.38
CA ALA A 242 29.58 -16.81 2.46
C ALA A 242 30.25 -18.14 2.05
N GLY A 243 30.50 -18.31 0.75
CA GLY A 243 31.34 -19.36 0.15
C GLY A 243 32.32 -18.73 -0.86
N PRO A 244 33.48 -19.34 -1.13
CA PRO A 244 34.72 -18.64 -1.48
C PRO A 244 34.68 -17.89 -2.83
N PRO A 245 35.46 -16.80 -2.97
CA PRO A 245 35.36 -15.86 -4.06
C PRO A 245 35.94 -16.47 -5.34
N SER A 246 35.07 -17.04 -6.16
CA SER A 246 35.45 -17.53 -7.49
C SER A 246 34.51 -16.92 -8.51
N ALA A 247 34.97 -15.80 -9.05
CA ALA A 247 34.70 -15.24 -10.36
C ALA A 247 33.36 -15.62 -11.05
N LEU A 248 32.56 -14.59 -11.33
CA LEU A 248 31.48 -14.49 -12.35
C LEU A 248 30.06 -14.11 -11.84
N ALA A 249 29.94 -13.33 -10.76
CA ALA A 249 28.67 -12.68 -10.41
C ALA A 249 28.79 -11.18 -10.06
N ILE A 250 29.75 -10.46 -10.65
CA ILE A 250 29.87 -8.99 -10.56
C ILE A 250 29.09 -8.29 -11.68
N SER A 251 28.38 -9.02 -12.55
CA SER A 251 27.67 -8.41 -13.68
C SER A 251 26.16 -8.45 -13.52
N PHE A 252 25.62 -7.90 -12.42
CA PHE A 252 24.36 -7.14 -12.43
C PHE A 252 24.24 -6.14 -11.26
N ALA A 253 25.37 -5.73 -10.66
CA ALA A 253 25.50 -4.39 -10.08
C ALA A 253 25.68 -3.37 -11.22
N ILE A 254 24.79 -3.43 -12.21
CA ILE A 254 24.52 -2.29 -13.06
C ILE A 254 23.73 -1.37 -12.15
N THR A 255 24.37 -0.32 -11.62
CA THR A 255 23.64 0.88 -11.20
C THR A 255 22.57 1.11 -12.25
N PRO A 256 21.27 0.96 -11.94
CA PRO A 256 20.25 1.06 -12.96
C PRO A 256 20.46 2.42 -13.61
N SER A 257 20.74 2.39 -14.91
CA SER A 257 20.88 3.60 -15.69
C SER A 257 19.67 4.48 -15.36
N PRO A 258 19.82 5.78 -15.04
CA PRO A 258 18.70 6.63 -14.62
C PRO A 258 17.57 6.72 -15.68
N LEU A 259 17.80 6.18 -16.88
CA LEU A 259 16.86 6.07 -17.99
C LEU A 259 16.03 4.76 -18.00
N ILE A 260 16.30 3.80 -17.10
CA ILE A 260 15.52 2.56 -16.91
C ILE A 260 15.08 2.50 -15.44
N ALA A 261 14.42 3.55 -14.98
CA ALA A 261 14.04 3.65 -13.58
C ALA A 261 12.72 2.90 -13.30
N ALA A 262 12.84 2.00 -12.34
CA ALA A 262 11.84 1.26 -11.55
C ALA A 262 10.34 1.42 -11.92
N PRO A 263 9.85 0.79 -13.01
CA PRO A 263 8.44 0.89 -13.40
C PRO A 263 7.50 0.24 -12.39
N LEU A 264 7.96 -0.83 -11.70
CA LEU A 264 7.16 -1.56 -10.73
C LEU A 264 6.92 -0.76 -9.43
N PRO A 265 7.94 -0.18 -8.77
CA PRO A 265 7.74 0.75 -7.66
C PRO A 265 6.87 1.97 -8.00
N ALA A 266 7.06 2.56 -9.18
CA ALA A 266 6.24 3.69 -9.62
C ALA A 266 4.77 3.29 -9.81
N LEU A 267 4.50 2.11 -10.37
CA LEU A 267 3.15 1.58 -10.51
C LEU A 267 2.52 1.27 -9.15
N ALA A 268 3.27 0.70 -8.21
CA ALA A 268 2.81 0.44 -6.85
C ALA A 268 2.39 1.75 -6.15
N ALA A 269 3.24 2.77 -6.19
CA ALA A 269 2.96 4.09 -5.65
C ALA A 269 1.73 4.74 -6.30
N ALA A 270 1.57 4.58 -7.62
CA ALA A 270 0.41 5.09 -8.34
C ALA A 270 -0.90 4.41 -7.91
N ILE A 271 -0.90 3.08 -7.76
CA ILE A 271 -2.07 2.32 -7.30
C ILE A 271 -2.43 2.70 -5.86
N GLU A 272 -1.43 2.84 -4.99
CA GLU A 272 -1.60 3.20 -3.60
C GLU A 272 -2.17 4.62 -3.43
N LEU A 273 -1.59 5.62 -4.11
CA LEU A 273 -2.10 6.99 -4.08
C LEU A 273 -3.50 7.09 -4.69
N ALA A 274 -3.78 6.36 -5.77
CA ALA A 274 -5.13 6.27 -6.33
C ALA A 274 -6.12 5.67 -5.33
N ALA A 275 -5.72 4.61 -4.60
CA ALA A 275 -6.53 4.01 -3.55
C ALA A 275 -6.90 5.03 -2.47
N TYR A 276 -5.94 5.82 -1.99
CA TYR A 276 -6.17 6.86 -0.98
C TYR A 276 -7.10 7.96 -1.49
N VAL A 277 -6.91 8.43 -2.73
CA VAL A 277 -7.80 9.42 -3.35
C VAL A 277 -9.23 8.89 -3.45
N PHE A 278 -9.43 7.66 -3.95
CA PHE A 278 -10.77 7.08 -4.04
C PHE A 278 -11.42 6.85 -2.69
N LEU A 279 -10.65 6.45 -1.67
CA LEU A 279 -11.14 6.35 -0.30
C LEU A 279 -11.59 7.72 0.22
N ALA A 280 -10.74 8.76 0.15
CA ALA A 280 -11.09 10.09 0.63
C ALA A 280 -12.31 10.66 -0.11
N VAL A 281 -12.32 10.62 -1.44
CA VAL A 281 -13.43 11.09 -2.28
C VAL A 281 -14.70 10.32 -2.00
N GLY A 282 -14.64 8.98 -1.99
CA GLY A 282 -15.81 8.13 -1.79
C GLY A 282 -16.38 8.15 -0.36
N LEU A 283 -15.56 8.52 0.63
CA LEU A 283 -16.00 8.67 2.01
C LEU A 283 -16.61 10.05 2.29
N THR A 284 -16.14 11.08 1.60
CA THR A 284 -16.68 12.44 1.73
C THR A 284 -17.89 12.65 0.83
N ARG A 285 -19.08 12.86 1.40
CA ARG A 285 -20.22 13.28 0.57
C ARG A 285 -20.08 14.74 0.16
N THR A 286 -20.54 15.05 -1.04
CA THR A 286 -20.88 16.42 -1.42
C THR A 286 -22.29 16.66 -0.90
N GLY A 287 -22.46 17.64 -0.01
CA GLY A 287 -23.75 18.04 0.59
C GLY A 287 -24.74 18.63 -0.42
N ARG A 288 -24.98 17.93 -1.53
CA ARG A 288 -25.88 18.34 -2.61
C ARG A 288 -26.97 17.28 -2.78
N ARG A 289 -27.86 17.19 -1.78
CA ARG A 289 -29.20 16.64 -1.99
C ARG A 289 -30.21 17.10 -0.95
N GLU A 290 -30.28 18.42 -0.70
CA GLU A 290 -31.32 18.96 0.19
C GLU A 290 -31.82 20.35 -0.22
N LYS A 291 -31.86 20.65 -1.53
CA LYS A 291 -32.43 21.92 -2.03
C LYS A 291 -33.32 21.83 -3.26
N THR A 292 -33.73 20.63 -3.68
CA THR A 292 -34.61 20.46 -4.85
C THR A 292 -36.01 19.95 -4.51
N ALA A 293 -36.36 19.83 -3.22
CA ALA A 293 -37.68 19.34 -2.79
C ALA A 293 -38.59 20.41 -2.15
N THR A 294 -38.13 21.65 -1.93
CA THR A 294 -38.92 22.69 -1.24
C THR A 294 -39.39 23.83 -2.13
N ASN A 295 -39.09 23.81 -3.43
CA ASN A 295 -39.56 24.84 -4.37
C ASN A 295 -40.44 24.21 -5.45
N SER A 296 -41.55 23.61 -5.04
CA SER A 296 -42.73 23.53 -5.89
C SER A 296 -43.77 24.44 -5.24
N PRO A 297 -44.01 25.65 -5.75
CA PRO A 297 -45.20 26.40 -5.36
C PRO A 297 -46.44 25.66 -5.89
N ASN A 298 -47.50 25.73 -5.10
CA ASN A 298 -48.83 25.23 -5.41
C ASN A 298 -49.33 25.63 -6.80
#